data_AF-A0A2H9LFZ9-F1
#
_entry.id   AF-A0A2H9LFZ9-F1
#
_cell.length_a   1.000
_cell.length_b   1.000
_cell.length_c   1.000
_cell.angle_alpha   90.00
_cell.angle_beta   90.00
_cell.angle_gamma   90.00
#
_symmetry.space_group_name_H-M   'P 1'
#
loop_
_entity.id
_entity.type
_entity.pdbx_description
1 polymer ?
#
loop_
_entity_poly.entity_id
_entity_poly.type
_entity_poly.pdbx_seq_one_letter_code
_entity_poly.pdbx_strand_id
1 'polypeptide(L)'
;MAFAKEMLEIKQKLEKQNHVVIVPANTEKYANGIIDVENKWEKIEFDVICAYFEEIKKTDAILVINKDKNNIKNYIGGNSLIEIAFAHVLNKKVFLLNPVPQMDYSDEIEAMKPVILNGDLSKIR
;
A
#
# COMPACT_ATOMS: atom_id res chain seq x y z
N MET A 1 -7.43 6.03 7.09
CA MET A 1 -6.96 4.81 6.40
C MET A 1 -8.05 3.71 6.45
N ALA A 2 -8.55 3.24 5.30
CA ALA A 2 -9.79 2.41 5.27
C ALA A 2 -9.61 0.93 5.65
N PHE A 3 -8.45 0.33 5.36
CA PHE A 3 -8.20 -1.10 5.52
C PHE A 3 -7.15 -1.40 6.60
N ALA A 4 -7.04 -0.53 7.61
CA ALA A 4 -5.98 -0.59 8.61
C ALA A 4 -5.95 -1.91 9.40
N LYS A 5 -7.13 -2.47 9.73
CA LYS A 5 -7.23 -3.77 10.41
C LYS A 5 -6.61 -4.88 9.55
N GLU A 6 -6.90 -4.88 8.26
CA GLU A 6 -6.37 -5.89 7.36
C GLU A 6 -4.89 -5.72 7.06
N MET A 7 -4.37 -4.48 7.08
CA MET A 7 -2.92 -4.25 7.05
C MET A 7 -2.22 -4.94 8.23
N LEU A 8 -2.80 -4.85 9.43
CA LEU A 8 -2.24 -5.50 10.63
C LEU A 8 -2.36 -7.02 10.57
N GLU A 9 -3.48 -7.57 10.08
CA GLU A 9 -3.64 -9.02 9.89
C GLU A 9 -2.64 -9.57 8.87
N ILE A 10 -2.43 -8.87 7.76
CA ILE A 10 -1.47 -9.26 6.72
C ILE A 10 -0.04 -9.13 7.24
N LYS A 11 0.27 -8.06 7.98
CA LYS A 11 1.56 -7.88 8.67
C LYS A 11 1.90 -9.12 9.51
N GLN A 12 0.99 -9.54 10.39
CA GLN A 12 1.22 -10.72 11.23
C GLN A 12 1.45 -12.01 10.42
N LYS A 13 0.76 -12.17 9.29
CA LYS A 13 0.94 -13.35 8.41
C LYS A 13 2.31 -13.34 7.73
N LEU A 14 2.76 -12.19 7.24
CA LEU A 14 4.06 -12.03 6.58
C LEU A 14 5.22 -12.13 7.57
N GLU A 15 5.09 -11.58 8.78
CA GLU A 15 6.08 -11.73 9.84
C GLU A 15 6.26 -13.20 10.26
N LYS A 16 5.18 -14.00 10.27
CA LYS A 16 5.25 -15.46 10.47
C LYS A 16 5.96 -16.20 9.33
N GLN A 17 6.10 -15.56 8.16
CA GLN A 17 6.87 -16.06 7.02
C GLN A 17 8.30 -15.49 7.00
N ASN A 18 8.76 -14.91 8.12
CA ASN A 18 10.08 -14.28 8.30
C ASN A 18 10.31 -13.01 7.46
N HIS A 19 9.25 -12.34 7.01
CA HIS A 19 9.36 -11.02 6.39
C HIS A 19 9.41 -9.91 7.43
N VAL A 20 10.25 -8.89 7.21
CA VAL A 20 10.22 -7.65 7.99
C VAL A 20 9.19 -6.72 7.34
N VAL A 21 8.13 -6.37 8.08
CA VAL A 21 7.00 -5.61 7.53
C VAL A 21 6.89 -4.25 8.19
N ILE A 22 6.88 -3.22 7.35
CA ILE A 22 6.64 -1.83 7.73
C ILE A 22 5.23 -1.47 7.29
N VAL A 23 4.43 -0.92 8.21
CA VAL A 23 3.09 -0.41 7.92
C VAL A 23 3.08 1.11 8.06
N PRO A 24 2.20 1.83 7.35
CA PRO A 24 2.08 3.28 7.47
C PRO A 24 1.94 3.76 8.93
N ALA A 25 2.40 5.00 9.18
CA ALA A 25 2.27 5.62 10.49
C ALA A 25 0.80 5.66 10.93
N ASN A 26 0.56 5.51 12.23
CA ASN A 26 -0.78 5.51 12.85
C ASN A 26 -1.72 4.37 12.40
N THR A 27 -1.26 3.34 11.67
CA THR A 27 -2.10 2.19 11.27
C THR A 27 -2.85 1.57 12.45
N GLU A 28 -2.20 1.39 13.61
CA GLU A 28 -2.84 0.87 14.82
C GLU A 28 -3.94 1.79 15.36
N LYS A 29 -3.72 3.12 15.31
CA LYS A 29 -4.71 4.10 15.75
C LYS A 29 -5.94 4.11 14.82
N TYR A 30 -5.73 3.96 13.51
CA TYR A 30 -6.83 3.79 12.54
C TYR A 30 -7.57 2.47 12.75
N ALA A 31 -6.85 1.37 13.01
CA ALA A 31 -7.46 0.05 13.25
C ALA A 31 -8.36 0.06 14.51
N ASN A 32 -7.97 0.84 15.53
CA ASN A 32 -8.72 1.03 16.77
C ASN A 32 -9.77 2.15 16.70
N GLY A 33 -9.90 2.85 15.57
CA GLY A 33 -10.87 3.95 15.40
C GLY A 33 -10.54 5.23 16.18
N ILE A 34 -9.29 5.41 16.59
CA ILE A 34 -8.82 6.54 17.44
C ILE A 34 -8.56 7.80 16.60
N ILE A 35 -8.19 7.64 15.33
CA ILE A 35 -7.96 8.75 14.38
C ILE A 35 -8.85 8.51 13.17
N ASP A 36 -9.60 9.54 12.76
CA ASP A 36 -10.55 9.43 11.65
C ASP A 36 -10.14 10.27 10.42
N VAL A 37 -9.27 11.26 10.57
CA VAL A 37 -8.99 12.21 9.47
C VAL A 37 -7.49 12.32 9.21
N GLU A 38 -7.07 11.96 8.00
CA GLU A 38 -5.79 12.45 7.46
C GLU A 38 -6.02 13.89 6.99
N ASN A 39 -5.32 14.86 7.56
CA ASN A 39 -5.44 16.25 7.12
C ASN A 39 -4.38 16.57 6.05
N LYS A 40 -4.78 17.26 4.98
CA LYS A 40 -3.86 17.78 3.96
C LYS A 40 -2.74 18.62 4.59
N TRP A 41 -3.05 19.40 5.63
CA TRP A 41 -2.10 20.27 6.30
C TRP A 41 -0.97 19.49 6.98
N GLU A 42 -1.29 18.39 7.66
CA GLU A 42 -0.27 17.50 8.25
C GLU A 42 0.64 16.89 7.18
N LYS A 43 0.08 16.51 6.02
CA LYS A 43 0.89 15.96 4.92
C LYS A 43 1.93 16.96 4.41
N ILE A 44 1.59 18.25 4.40
CA ILE A 44 2.48 19.33 3.97
C ILE A 44 3.49 19.64 5.08
N GLU A 45 3.02 19.81 6.31
CA GLU A 45 3.86 20.19 7.45
C GLU A 45 4.95 19.15 7.74
N PHE A 46 4.59 17.85 7.66
CA PHE A 46 5.51 16.75 7.94
C PHE A 46 6.14 16.12 6.70
N ASP A 47 5.92 16.70 5.51
CA ASP A 47 6.37 16.19 4.21
C ASP A 47 6.20 14.67 4.08
N VAL A 48 4.99 14.21 4.35
CA VAL A 48 4.67 12.78 4.51
C VAL A 48 4.95 11.99 3.23
N ILE A 49 4.85 12.64 2.06
CA ILE A 49 5.15 12.02 0.77
C ILE A 49 6.64 11.67 0.68
N CYS A 50 7.53 12.62 0.97
CA CYS A 50 8.98 12.36 0.98
C CYS A 50 9.37 11.36 2.07
N ALA A 51 8.72 11.42 3.24
CA ALA A 51 8.97 10.45 4.31
C ALA A 51 8.68 9.00 3.85
N TYR A 52 7.55 8.75 3.18
CA TYR A 52 7.25 7.42 2.64
C TYR A 52 8.17 7.04 1.48
N PHE A 53 8.59 7.98 0.65
CA PHE A 53 9.61 7.71 -0.37
C PHE A 53 10.92 7.20 0.24
N GLU A 54 11.43 7.87 1.27
CA GLU A 54 12.64 7.43 1.99
C GLU A 54 12.45 6.09 2.70
N GLU A 55 11.23 5.77 3.13
CA GLU A 55 10.95 4.47 3.72
C GLU A 55 10.95 3.35 2.67
N ILE A 56 10.30 3.55 1.52
CA ILE A 56 10.27 2.59 0.40
C ILE A 56 11.67 2.32 -0.14
N LYS A 57 12.58 3.30 -0.12
CA LYS A 57 13.99 3.10 -0.51
C LYS A 57 14.67 2.00 0.29
N LYS A 58 14.31 1.84 1.57
CA LYS A 58 14.91 0.89 2.51
C LYS A 58 14.31 -0.51 2.40
N THR A 59 13.24 -0.71 1.63
CA THR A 59 12.58 -2.02 1.49
C THR A 59 12.97 -2.71 0.19
N ASP A 60 12.70 -4.01 0.10
CA ASP A 60 12.86 -4.79 -1.14
C ASP A 60 11.61 -4.72 -2.03
N ALA A 61 10.45 -4.47 -1.42
CA ALA A 61 9.16 -4.51 -2.07
C ALA A 61 8.11 -3.64 -1.36
N ILE A 62 7.00 -3.40 -2.05
CA ILE A 62 5.75 -2.89 -1.45
C ILE A 62 4.60 -3.87 -1.72
N LEU A 63 3.63 -3.89 -0.81
CA LEU A 63 2.37 -4.61 -0.97
C LEU A 63 1.20 -3.63 -0.83
N VAL A 64 0.40 -3.50 -1.88
CA VAL A 64 -0.81 -2.68 -1.86
C VAL A 64 -2.04 -3.55 -1.62
N ILE A 65 -2.78 -3.22 -0.56
CA ILE A 65 -4.03 -3.89 -0.18
C ILE A 65 -5.19 -3.20 -0.91
N ASN A 66 -5.37 -3.57 -2.18
CA ASN A 66 -6.38 -2.98 -3.06
C ASN A 66 -7.71 -3.75 -2.97
N LYS A 67 -8.55 -3.39 -2.01
CA LYS A 67 -9.90 -3.93 -1.81
C LYS A 67 -10.97 -3.00 -2.38
N ASP A 68 -12.19 -3.51 -2.50
CA ASP A 68 -13.35 -2.75 -2.98
C ASP A 68 -13.61 -1.53 -2.11
N LYS A 69 -13.71 -0.36 -2.74
CA LYS A 69 -13.97 0.91 -2.07
C LYS A 69 -14.60 1.89 -3.05
N ASN A 70 -15.42 2.83 -2.57
CA ASN A 70 -16.05 3.86 -3.40
C ASN A 70 -16.84 3.28 -4.60
N ASN A 71 -17.45 2.10 -4.44
CA ASN A 71 -18.11 1.34 -5.51
C ASN A 71 -17.20 0.91 -6.67
N ILE A 72 -15.88 0.94 -6.46
CA ILE A 72 -14.88 0.50 -7.42
C ILE A 72 -14.25 -0.79 -6.87
N LYS A 73 -14.28 -1.85 -7.68
CA LYS A 73 -13.66 -3.13 -7.35
C LYS A 73 -12.14 -3.00 -7.32
N ASN A 74 -11.49 -3.58 -6.31
CA ASN A 74 -10.03 -3.56 -6.13
C ASN A 74 -9.41 -2.15 -6.14
N TYR A 75 -10.13 -1.16 -5.63
CA TYR A 75 -9.77 0.25 -5.68
C TYR A 75 -8.33 0.55 -5.21
N ILE A 76 -7.62 1.39 -5.96
CA ILE A 76 -6.33 1.97 -5.58
C ILE A 76 -6.53 3.48 -5.46
N GLY A 77 -6.13 4.07 -4.33
CA GLY A 77 -6.23 5.51 -4.12
C GLY A 77 -5.00 6.26 -4.62
N GLY A 78 -5.13 7.58 -4.80
CA GLY A 78 -4.04 8.44 -5.30
C GLY A 78 -2.73 8.33 -4.50
N ASN A 79 -2.80 8.24 -3.16
CA ASN A 79 -1.60 8.01 -2.34
C ASN A 79 -0.90 6.68 -2.69
N SER A 80 -1.66 5.59 -2.81
CA SER A 80 -1.08 4.28 -3.17
C SER A 80 -0.55 4.25 -4.60
N LEU A 81 -1.19 4.97 -5.54
CA LEU A 81 -0.66 5.13 -6.91
C LEU A 81 0.73 5.79 -6.90
N ILE A 82 0.92 6.84 -6.10
CA ILE A 82 2.21 7.52 -5.93
C ILE A 82 3.26 6.56 -5.33
N GLU A 83 2.91 5.80 -4.30
CA GLU A 83 3.81 4.81 -3.69
C GLU A 83 4.19 3.67 -4.67
N ILE A 84 3.27 3.23 -5.53
CA ILE A 84 3.56 2.30 -6.62
C ILE A 84 4.59 2.89 -7.59
N ALA A 85 4.42 4.16 -7.99
CA ALA A 85 5.37 4.85 -8.85
C ALA A 85 6.75 4.97 -8.20
N PHE A 86 6.83 5.30 -6.90
CA PHE A 86 8.08 5.32 -6.14
C PHE A 86 8.78 3.97 -6.15
N ALA A 87 8.07 2.89 -5.85
CA ALA A 87 8.63 1.55 -5.89
C ALA A 87 9.13 1.18 -7.30
N HIS A 88 8.38 1.54 -8.34
CA HIS A 88 8.77 1.28 -9.73
C HIS A 88 10.08 2.00 -10.12
N VAL A 89 10.18 3.31 -9.88
CA VAL A 89 11.41 4.06 -10.23
C VAL A 89 12.63 3.66 -9.39
N LEU A 90 12.40 3.13 -8.19
CA LEU A 90 13.44 2.56 -7.32
C LEU A 90 13.77 1.09 -7.65
N ASN A 91 13.16 0.53 -8.70
CA ASN A 91 13.30 -0.87 -9.11
C ASN A 91 12.98 -1.88 -7.99
N LYS A 92 11.99 -1.55 -7.15
CA LYS A 92 11.47 -2.42 -6.08
C LYS A 92 10.35 -3.29 -6.63
N LYS A 93 10.12 -4.46 -6.01
CA LYS A 93 8.98 -5.30 -6.39
C LYS A 93 7.68 -4.64 -5.92
N VAL A 94 6.71 -4.54 -6.83
CA VAL A 94 5.35 -4.09 -6.49
C VAL A 94 4.43 -5.30 -6.46
N PHE A 95 3.78 -5.53 -5.32
CA PHE A 95 2.74 -6.54 -5.18
C PHE A 95 1.37 -5.88 -5.02
N LEU A 96 0.37 -6.40 -5.73
CA LEU A 96 -1.04 -6.07 -5.48
C LEU A 96 -1.75 -7.29 -4.90
N LEU A 97 -2.52 -7.09 -3.84
CA LEU A 97 -3.28 -8.17 -3.23
C LEU A 97 -4.32 -8.76 -4.22
N ASN A 98 -5.01 -7.89 -4.96
CA ASN A 98 -6.02 -8.23 -5.94
C ASN A 98 -5.65 -7.68 -7.33
N PRO A 99 -6.31 -8.12 -8.42
CA PRO A 99 -6.08 -7.59 -9.77
C PRO A 99 -6.19 -6.07 -9.87
N VAL A 100 -5.52 -5.49 -10.87
CA VAL A 100 -5.59 -4.05 -11.18
C VAL A 100 -7.05 -3.63 -11.35
N PRO A 101 -7.52 -2.55 -10.68
CA PRO A 101 -8.88 -2.06 -10.83
C PRO A 101 -9.10 -1.46 -12.21
N GLN A 102 -10.37 -1.31 -12.61
CA GLN A 102 -10.77 -0.52 -13.77
C GLN A 102 -10.97 0.94 -13.34
N MET A 103 -10.06 1.83 -13.71
CA MET A 103 -9.97 3.23 -13.32
C MET A 103 -9.35 4.06 -14.46
N ASP A 104 -9.44 5.39 -14.40
CA ASP A 104 -8.89 6.29 -15.43
C ASP A 104 -7.36 6.21 -15.59
N TYR A 105 -6.67 5.57 -14.65
CA TYR A 105 -5.21 5.40 -14.61
C TYR A 105 -4.78 3.94 -14.47
N SER A 106 -5.63 3.00 -14.91
CA SER A 106 -5.30 1.57 -14.90
C SER A 106 -4.06 1.26 -15.74
N ASP A 107 -3.93 1.93 -16.89
CA ASP A 107 -2.82 1.73 -17.84
C ASP A 107 -1.47 2.05 -17.18
N GLU A 108 -1.39 3.10 -16.36
CA GLU A 108 -0.18 3.44 -15.60
C GLU A 108 0.17 2.35 -14.57
N ILE A 109 -0.84 1.81 -13.88
CA ILE A 109 -0.62 0.72 -12.92
C ILE A 109 -0.10 -0.53 -13.63
N GLU A 110 -0.68 -0.89 -14.77
CA GLU A 110 -0.24 -2.03 -15.58
C GLU A 110 1.17 -1.83 -16.17
N ALA A 111 1.48 -0.62 -16.63
CA ALA A 111 2.80 -0.27 -17.17
C ALA A 111 3.92 -0.43 -16.13
N MET A 112 3.61 -0.25 -14.85
CA MET A 112 4.55 -0.48 -13.75
C MET A 112 4.76 -1.97 -13.41
N LYS A 113 4.03 -2.87 -14.08
CA LYS A 113 4.16 -4.35 -14.04
C LYS A 113 4.14 -4.94 -12.62
N PRO A 114 3.09 -4.68 -11.81
CA PRO A 114 2.97 -5.28 -10.49
C PRO A 114 2.76 -6.79 -10.57
N VAL A 115 3.18 -7.50 -9.52
CA VAL A 115 2.88 -8.91 -9.31
C VAL A 115 1.51 -9.03 -8.61
N ILE A 116 0.56 -9.67 -9.26
CA ILE A 116 -0.79 -9.87 -8.73
C ILE A 116 -0.85 -11.14 -7.89
N LEU A 117 -1.19 -11.00 -6.61
CA LEU A 117 -1.21 -12.12 -5.66
C LEU A 117 -2.49 -12.96 -5.75
N ASN A 118 -3.62 -12.34 -6.10
CA ASN A 118 -4.96 -12.94 -6.01
C ASN A 118 -5.25 -13.48 -4.59
N GLY A 119 -4.91 -12.69 -3.57
CA GLY A 119 -5.09 -13.03 -2.16
C GLY A 119 -4.04 -13.98 -1.57
N ASP A 120 -3.18 -14.58 -2.40
CA ASP A 120 -2.19 -15.56 -1.95
C ASP A 120 -0.86 -14.90 -1.56
N LEU A 121 -0.69 -14.65 -0.26
CA LEU A 121 0.51 -14.06 0.32
C LEU A 121 1.74 -14.99 0.24
N SER A 122 1.58 -16.30 0.04
CA SER A 122 2.71 -17.25 -0.03
C SER A 122 3.62 -17.04 -1.25
N LYS A 123 3.14 -16.24 -2.23
CA LYS A 123 3.92 -15.85 -3.41
C LYS A 123 4.96 -14.76 -3.10
N ILE A 124 4.93 -14.17 -1.92
CA ILE A 124 5.97 -13.25 -1.44
C ILE A 124 7.08 -14.11 -0.80
N ARG A 125 8.24 -14.15 -1.47
CA ARG A 125 9.43 -14.91 -1.06
C ARG A 125 10.59 -13.99 -0.79
#